data_AF-A0A0C2Z5Q5-F1
#
_entry.id   AF-A0A0C2Z5Q5-F1
#
_cell.length_a   1.000
_cell.length_b   1.000
_cell.length_c   1.000
_cell.angle_alpha   90.00
_cell.angle_beta   90.00
_cell.angle_gamma   90.00
#
_symmetry.space_group_name_H-M   'P 1'
#
loop_
_entity.id
_entity.type
_entity.pdbx_description
1 polymer ?
#
loop_
_entity_poly.entity_id
_entity_poly.type
_entity_poly.pdbx_seq_one_letter_code
_entity_poly.pdbx_strand_id
1 'polypeptide(L)'
;RCYELFKIQYPDTWQGIFLKFEESTQYTEARRTFGQWQQMFNRLTKWFTQSFAALSKAHGIEVAFIMAGSIVNQDASLGYAYTTPGAENFFVEHCHADTDTIIGHLKAHIYNWSSLACMAEMLDKGKSDIKGKAVEQNDAGHEQTTFPHKLSESHGQTWASGKLFPWKQLPQKLGQNALVCINWPDAVLFPGQECSSRSKPKGISDLTISECTQIVAAIRDTGPHRLHFKSAPNSKLDILTSKIPVIHGAPPLHDSKSLKAKRVFYDGKIDHEG
;
A
#
# COMPACT_ATOMS: atom_id res chain seq x y z
N ARG A 1 -0.30 -26.40 2.09
CA ARG A 1 -1.32 -26.72 1.06
C ARG A 1 -1.74 -25.49 0.25
N CYS A 2 -2.17 -24.38 0.87
CA CYS A 2 -2.51 -23.15 0.12
C CYS A 2 -1.31 -22.46 -0.55
N TYR A 3 -0.13 -22.53 0.06
CA TYR A 3 1.10 -21.95 -0.50
C TYR A 3 1.59 -22.67 -1.77
N GLU A 4 1.47 -24.00 -1.80
CA GLU A 4 1.79 -24.80 -3.00
C GLU A 4 0.79 -24.52 -4.14
N LEU A 5 -0.50 -24.42 -3.82
CA LEU A 5 -1.52 -24.06 -4.81
C LEU A 5 -1.32 -22.63 -5.36
N PHE A 6 -0.88 -21.70 -4.53
CA PHE A 6 -0.53 -20.34 -4.94
C PHE A 6 0.67 -20.30 -5.90
N LYS A 7 1.71 -21.11 -5.66
CA LYS A 7 2.85 -21.25 -6.58
C LYS A 7 2.44 -21.87 -7.92
N ILE A 8 1.56 -22.87 -7.89
CA ILE A 8 1.03 -23.51 -9.11
C ILE A 8 0.19 -22.52 -9.92
N GLN A 9 -0.57 -21.64 -9.24
CA GLN A 9 -1.45 -20.68 -9.90
C GLN A 9 -0.71 -19.44 -10.44
N TYR A 10 0.45 -19.10 -9.87
CA TYR A 10 1.27 -17.94 -10.27
C TYR A 10 2.76 -18.32 -10.43
N PRO A 11 3.10 -19.28 -11.31
CA PRO A 11 4.44 -19.90 -11.35
C PRO A 11 5.57 -18.91 -11.60
N ASP A 12 5.34 -17.88 -12.42
CA ASP A 12 6.36 -16.90 -12.80
C ASP A 12 6.31 -15.60 -11.99
N THR A 13 5.28 -15.42 -11.16
CA THR A 13 4.99 -14.14 -10.48
C THR A 13 4.79 -14.25 -8.98
N TRP A 14 4.69 -15.46 -8.41
CA TRP A 14 4.45 -15.65 -6.98
C TRP A 14 5.52 -14.99 -6.10
N GLN A 15 6.78 -15.00 -6.54
CA GLN A 15 7.89 -14.34 -5.84
C GLN A 15 7.72 -12.82 -5.84
N GLY A 16 7.37 -12.25 -6.99
CA GLY A 16 7.11 -10.81 -7.13
C GLY A 16 5.86 -10.36 -6.36
N ILE A 17 4.84 -11.21 -6.26
CA ILE A 17 3.65 -10.93 -5.45
C ILE A 17 4.00 -10.92 -3.95
N PHE A 18 4.85 -11.85 -3.49
CA PHE A 18 5.31 -11.86 -2.11
C PHE A 18 6.20 -10.66 -1.78
N LEU A 19 7.17 -10.34 -2.65
CA LEU A 19 8.01 -9.15 -2.52
C LEU A 19 7.17 -7.88 -2.46
N LYS A 20 6.21 -7.71 -3.37
CA LYS A 20 5.31 -6.54 -3.36
C LYS A 20 4.39 -6.50 -2.16
N PHE A 21 3.94 -7.65 -1.65
CA PHE A 21 3.16 -7.70 -0.43
C PHE A 21 3.99 -7.25 0.78
N GLU A 22 5.23 -7.73 0.89
CA GLU A 22 6.18 -7.37 1.93
C GLU A 22 6.56 -5.88 1.85
N GLU A 23 6.85 -5.35 0.66
CA GLU A 23 7.04 -3.92 0.39
C GLU A 23 5.78 -3.12 0.76
N SER A 24 4.58 -3.57 0.38
CA SER A 24 3.33 -2.87 0.71
C SER A 24 3.07 -2.81 2.22
N THR A 25 3.51 -3.81 2.97
CA THR A 25 3.43 -3.78 4.45
C THR A 25 4.37 -2.74 5.06
N GLN A 26 5.50 -2.44 4.42
CA GLN A 26 6.41 -1.36 4.81
C GLN A 26 5.80 0.03 4.52
N TYR A 27 5.07 0.20 3.41
CA TYR A 27 4.37 1.47 3.09
C TYR A 27 3.16 1.77 3.98
N THR A 28 2.58 0.78 4.66
CA THR A 28 1.51 1.00 5.67
C THR A 28 1.99 1.67 6.97
N GLU A 29 3.30 1.90 7.13
CA GLU A 29 3.84 2.63 8.28
C GLU A 29 3.62 4.14 8.14
N ALA A 30 2.36 4.54 8.16
CA ALA A 30 1.96 5.91 8.45
C ALA A 30 2.72 6.38 9.69
N ARG A 31 3.64 7.35 9.51
CA ARG A 31 4.49 8.02 10.52
C ARG A 31 4.17 7.56 11.94
N ARG A 32 4.76 6.45 12.39
CA ARG A 32 4.80 6.20 13.84
C ARG A 32 5.60 7.34 14.46
N THR A 33 5.26 7.76 15.66
CA THR A 33 6.10 8.74 16.35
C THR A 33 7.51 8.13 16.54
N PHE A 34 8.56 8.95 16.58
CA PHE A 34 9.93 8.49 16.84
C PHE A 34 10.00 7.49 18.01
N GLY A 35 9.25 7.77 19.09
CA GLY A 35 9.16 6.87 20.25
C GLY A 35 8.53 5.51 19.94
N GLN A 36 7.49 5.44 19.10
CA GLN A 36 6.87 4.17 18.69
C GLN A 36 7.78 3.37 17.76
N TRP A 37 8.53 4.04 16.88
CA TRP A 37 9.53 3.43 16.01
C TRP A 37 10.68 2.84 16.82
N GLN A 38 11.25 3.61 17.75
CA GLN A 38 12.28 3.15 18.67
C GLN A 38 11.83 1.94 19.50
N GLN A 39 10.58 1.95 19.99
CA GLN A 39 10.01 0.82 20.73
C GLN A 39 9.86 -0.42 19.87
N MET A 40 9.41 -0.28 18.61
CA MET A 40 9.35 -1.41 17.68
C MET A 40 10.75 -1.96 17.40
N PHE A 41 11.72 -1.09 17.10
CA PHE A 41 13.10 -1.47 16.84
C PHE A 41 13.67 -2.27 18.01
N ASN A 42 13.53 -1.77 19.24
CA ASN A 42 13.99 -2.44 20.45
C ASN A 42 13.28 -3.79 20.70
N ARG A 43 12.01 -3.91 20.31
CA ARG A 43 11.26 -5.16 20.40
C ARG A 43 11.80 -6.19 19.40
N LEU A 44 12.12 -5.75 18.18
CA LEU A 44 12.68 -6.61 17.14
C LEU A 44 14.10 -7.06 17.50
N THR A 45 14.98 -6.14 17.93
CA THR A 45 16.35 -6.49 18.37
C THR A 45 16.30 -7.56 19.46
N LYS A 46 15.47 -7.35 20.49
CA LYS A 46 15.29 -8.32 21.57
C LYS A 46 14.80 -9.67 21.05
N TRP A 47 13.81 -9.69 20.16
CA TRP A 47 13.26 -10.93 19.62
C TRP A 47 14.28 -11.71 18.78
N PHE A 48 15.02 -11.02 17.91
CA PHE A 48 16.09 -11.64 17.10
C PHE A 48 17.21 -12.18 17.98
N THR A 49 17.72 -11.38 18.91
CA THR A 49 18.78 -11.81 19.84
C THR A 49 18.37 -13.04 20.64
N GLN A 50 17.14 -13.08 21.16
CA GLN A 50 16.63 -14.24 21.87
C GLN A 50 16.51 -15.48 20.98
N SER A 51 16.06 -15.29 19.73
CA SER A 51 15.90 -16.37 18.76
C SER A 51 17.26 -16.95 18.35
N PHE A 52 18.23 -16.11 18.02
CA PHE A 52 19.57 -16.55 17.64
C PHE A 52 20.33 -17.17 18.81
N ALA A 53 20.19 -16.65 20.03
CA ALA A 53 20.74 -17.29 21.22
C ALA A 53 20.17 -18.71 21.43
N ALA A 54 18.86 -18.88 21.21
CA ALA A 54 18.22 -20.19 21.29
C ALA A 54 18.73 -21.14 20.20
N LEU A 55 18.90 -20.66 18.97
CA LEU A 55 19.41 -21.46 17.84
C LEU A 55 20.89 -21.87 18.02
N SER A 56 21.75 -20.97 18.50
CA SER A 56 23.14 -21.30 18.85
C SER A 56 23.17 -22.39 19.93
N LYS A 57 22.38 -22.23 21.00
CA LYS A 57 22.35 -23.23 22.09
C LYS A 57 21.76 -24.57 21.68
N ALA A 58 20.67 -24.58 20.91
CA ALA A 58 19.93 -25.80 20.59
C ALA A 58 20.51 -26.55 19.38
N HIS A 59 21.10 -25.82 18.42
CA HIS A 59 21.49 -26.36 17.12
C HIS A 59 22.91 -26.00 16.69
N GLY A 60 23.68 -25.27 17.51
CA GLY A 60 25.04 -24.83 17.16
C GLY A 60 25.07 -23.83 16.01
N ILE A 61 23.95 -23.15 15.74
CA ILE A 61 23.84 -22.16 14.66
C ILE A 61 24.42 -20.83 15.15
N GLU A 62 25.53 -20.43 14.55
CA GLU A 62 26.23 -19.19 14.88
C GLU A 62 25.86 -18.07 13.90
N VAL A 63 25.66 -16.86 14.43
CA VAL A 63 25.15 -15.70 13.70
C VAL A 63 25.89 -14.45 14.13
N ALA A 64 26.31 -13.64 13.16
CA ALA A 64 26.66 -12.24 13.33
C ALA A 64 25.66 -11.40 12.52
N PHE A 65 24.95 -10.47 13.14
CA PHE A 65 23.98 -9.63 12.44
C PHE A 65 24.05 -8.16 12.89
N ILE A 66 23.70 -7.28 11.97
CA ILE A 66 23.61 -5.83 12.17
C ILE A 66 22.25 -5.32 11.67
N MET A 67 21.69 -4.35 12.38
CA MET A 67 20.45 -3.66 12.01
C MET A 67 20.62 -2.15 12.24
N ALA A 68 20.10 -1.35 11.33
CA ALA A 68 20.06 0.10 11.45
C ALA A 68 18.74 0.65 10.88
N GLY A 69 18.25 1.76 11.42
CA GLY A 69 17.08 2.45 10.88
C GLY A 69 17.40 3.17 9.56
N SER A 70 16.38 3.34 8.71
CA SER A 70 16.54 3.87 7.35
C SER A 70 16.24 5.37 7.21
N ILE A 71 15.69 6.00 8.25
CA ILE A 71 15.25 7.40 8.21
C ILE A 71 16.33 8.30 8.80
N VAL A 72 17.13 8.95 7.93
CA VAL A 72 18.29 9.80 8.28
C VAL A 72 18.00 10.76 9.45
N ASN A 73 16.86 11.44 9.43
CA ASN A 73 16.51 12.50 10.40
C ASN A 73 15.84 11.98 11.68
N GLN A 74 15.45 10.70 11.73
CA GLN A 74 14.71 10.10 12.84
C GLN A 74 15.42 8.88 13.43
N ASP A 75 16.43 8.31 12.78
CA ASP A 75 17.01 7.03 13.17
C ASP A 75 18.50 7.13 13.53
N ALA A 76 19.00 8.34 13.77
CA ALA A 76 20.40 8.59 14.10
C ALA A 76 20.89 7.70 15.27
N SER A 77 20.02 7.42 16.25
CA SER A 77 20.29 6.53 17.40
C SER A 77 19.93 5.05 17.17
N LEU A 78 19.32 4.67 16.04
CA LEU A 78 18.90 3.30 15.76
C LEU A 78 20.00 2.50 15.06
N GLY A 79 20.79 1.80 15.85
CA GLY A 79 21.77 0.84 15.38
C GLY A 79 21.91 -0.28 16.40
N TYR A 80 22.09 -1.51 15.92
CA TYR A 80 22.29 -2.68 16.76
C TYR A 80 23.18 -3.68 16.05
N ALA A 81 24.18 -4.21 16.75
CA ALA A 81 24.98 -5.34 16.30
C ALA A 81 24.89 -6.44 17.36
N TYR A 82 24.91 -7.69 16.91
CA TYR A 82 24.89 -8.85 17.78
C TYR A 82 25.63 -10.01 17.15
N THR A 83 26.36 -10.75 17.98
CA THR A 83 27.03 -11.99 17.64
C THR A 83 26.68 -13.05 18.67
N THR A 84 26.48 -14.29 18.21
CA THR A 84 26.45 -15.47 19.07
C THR A 84 27.87 -15.88 19.48
N PRO A 85 28.07 -16.76 20.49
CA PRO A 85 29.39 -17.06 21.04
C PRO A 85 30.43 -17.57 20.03
N GLY A 86 30.02 -18.40 19.06
CA GLY A 86 30.92 -18.91 18.02
C GLY A 86 31.18 -17.92 16.88
N ALA A 87 30.48 -16.78 16.87
CA ALA A 87 30.73 -15.66 15.96
C ALA A 87 31.26 -14.42 16.72
N GLU A 88 31.72 -14.60 17.96
CA GLU A 88 32.32 -13.52 18.75
C GLU A 88 33.51 -12.92 17.97
N ASN A 89 33.68 -11.60 18.09
CA ASN A 89 34.71 -10.82 17.38
C ASN A 89 34.65 -10.85 15.85
N PHE A 90 33.63 -11.47 15.23
CA PHE A 90 33.54 -11.56 13.76
C PHE A 90 33.73 -10.21 13.06
N PHE A 91 33.08 -9.14 13.53
CA PHE A 91 33.20 -7.81 12.92
C PHE A 91 34.61 -7.22 13.07
N VAL A 92 35.27 -7.43 14.19
CA VAL A 92 36.63 -6.92 14.43
C VAL A 92 37.65 -7.69 13.61
N GLU A 93 37.55 -9.02 13.56
CA GLU A 93 38.52 -9.87 12.91
C GLU A 93 38.37 -9.88 11.38
N HIS A 94 37.14 -9.91 10.88
CA HIS A 94 36.86 -10.09 9.45
C HIS A 94 36.43 -8.81 8.74
N CYS A 95 35.80 -7.88 9.46
CA CYS A 95 35.41 -6.58 8.90
C CYS A 95 36.34 -5.43 9.34
N HIS A 96 37.31 -5.69 10.22
CA HIS A 96 38.18 -4.68 10.81
C HIS A 96 37.42 -3.49 11.39
N ALA A 97 36.24 -3.76 11.96
CA ALA A 97 35.33 -2.76 12.48
C ALA A 97 34.80 -3.21 13.84
N ASP A 98 34.94 -2.35 14.86
CA ASP A 98 34.20 -2.52 16.11
C ASP A 98 32.69 -2.34 15.88
N THR A 99 31.91 -2.63 16.92
CA THR A 99 30.44 -2.54 16.90
C THR A 99 29.92 -1.20 16.41
N ASP A 100 30.47 -0.08 16.89
CA ASP A 100 30.00 1.24 16.51
C ASP A 100 30.41 1.57 15.08
N THR A 101 31.63 1.17 14.69
CA THR A 101 32.15 1.34 13.32
C THR A 101 31.31 0.57 12.30
N ILE A 102 30.99 -0.71 12.55
CA ILE A 102 30.22 -1.52 11.59
C ILE A 102 28.76 -1.03 11.47
N ILE A 103 28.16 -0.58 12.58
CA ILE A 103 26.85 0.08 12.57
C ILE A 103 26.93 1.39 11.78
N GLY A 104 27.99 2.17 11.98
CA GLY A 104 28.25 3.41 11.24
C GLY A 104 28.36 3.18 9.74
N HIS A 105 29.11 2.16 9.32
CA HIS A 105 29.24 1.77 7.91
C HIS A 105 27.88 1.40 7.29
N LEU A 106 27.09 0.58 8.00
CA LEU A 106 25.75 0.21 7.54
C LEU A 106 24.84 1.44 7.41
N LYS A 107 24.83 2.33 8.41
CA LYS A 107 24.06 3.58 8.36
C LYS A 107 24.48 4.45 7.18
N ALA A 108 25.78 4.65 6.99
CA ALA A 108 26.31 5.42 5.87
C ALA A 108 25.86 4.84 4.52
N HIS A 109 25.90 3.51 4.38
CA HIS A 109 25.42 2.81 3.20
C HIS A 109 23.91 3.05 2.96
N ILE A 110 23.08 2.87 3.98
CA ILE A 110 21.63 3.09 3.90
C ILE A 110 21.32 4.55 3.55
N TYR A 111 22.02 5.51 4.15
CA TYR A 111 21.78 6.93 3.89
C TYR A 111 22.21 7.35 2.49
N ASN A 112 23.34 6.83 2.01
CA ASN A 112 23.78 7.02 0.64
C ASN A 112 22.77 6.45 -0.35
N TRP A 113 22.29 5.23 -0.10
CA TRP A 113 21.25 4.59 -0.90
C TRP A 113 19.96 5.42 -0.94
N SER A 114 19.43 5.84 0.22
CA SER A 114 18.24 6.68 0.33
C SER A 114 18.41 8.02 -0.40
N SER A 115 19.62 8.61 -0.37
CA SER A 115 19.94 9.84 -1.09
C SER A 115 19.93 9.63 -2.61
N LEU A 116 20.56 8.55 -3.09
CA LEU A 116 20.59 8.21 -4.52
C LEU A 116 19.20 7.92 -5.07
N ALA A 117 18.35 7.23 -4.31
CA ALA A 117 16.95 6.99 -4.68
C ALA A 117 16.17 8.30 -4.83
N CYS A 118 16.31 9.22 -3.87
CA CYS A 118 15.69 10.55 -3.92
C CYS A 118 16.17 11.36 -5.15
N MET A 119 17.48 11.31 -5.47
CA MET A 119 18.03 11.99 -6.65
C MET A 119 17.52 11.39 -7.97
N ALA A 120 17.35 10.07 -8.04
CA ALA A 120 16.78 9.40 -9.20
C ALA A 120 15.33 9.87 -9.46
N GLU A 121 14.51 9.96 -8.40
CA GLU A 121 13.14 10.49 -8.49
C GLU A 121 13.09 11.97 -8.93
N MET A 122 14.06 12.79 -8.51
CA MET A 122 14.14 14.20 -8.91
C MET A 122 14.56 14.36 -10.38
N LEU A 123 15.48 13.54 -10.87
CA LEU A 123 15.96 13.60 -12.25
C LEU A 123 14.90 13.09 -13.26
N ASP A 124 14.05 12.15 -12.84
CA ASP A 124 12.95 11.67 -13.68
C ASP A 124 11.83 12.72 -13.83
N LYS A 125 11.54 13.49 -12.77
CA LYS A 125 10.64 14.66 -12.84
C LYS A 125 11.18 15.80 -13.69
N GLY A 126 12.50 16.01 -13.73
CA GLY A 126 13.11 17.10 -14.52
C GLY A 126 13.08 16.88 -16.03
N LYS A 127 12.91 15.63 -16.50
CA LYS A 127 12.88 15.32 -17.93
C LYS A 127 11.50 15.51 -18.57
N SER A 128 10.42 15.61 -17.77
CA SER A 128 9.07 15.81 -18.31
C SER A 128 8.76 17.25 -18.74
N ASP A 129 9.52 18.24 -18.27
CA ASP A 129 9.20 19.66 -18.49
C ASP A 129 9.90 20.30 -19.70
N ILE A 130 10.84 19.60 -20.38
CA ILE A 130 11.58 20.16 -21.52
C ILE A 130 11.71 19.15 -22.67
N LYS A 131 10.62 18.88 -23.41
CA LYS A 131 10.66 18.77 -24.89
C LYS A 131 9.27 18.49 -25.49
N GLY A 132 8.76 19.48 -26.22
CA GLY A 132 7.84 19.23 -27.31
C GLY A 132 8.56 18.70 -28.56
N LYS A 133 7.81 17.91 -29.34
CA LYS A 133 8.03 17.39 -30.71
C LYS A 133 8.91 16.13 -30.92
N ALA A 134 8.16 15.05 -31.22
CA ALA A 134 8.31 14.09 -32.33
C ALA A 134 9.11 12.77 -32.15
N VAL A 135 8.29 11.69 -32.06
CA VAL A 135 8.33 10.40 -32.80
C VAL A 135 9.08 9.17 -32.22
N GLU A 136 8.26 8.11 -32.04
CA GLU A 136 8.47 6.63 -32.01
C GLU A 136 9.26 5.96 -30.87
N GLN A 137 8.55 5.19 -30.01
CA GLN A 137 8.43 3.70 -29.98
C GLN A 137 9.73 3.01 -29.50
N ASN A 138 9.80 2.11 -28.51
CA ASN A 138 8.88 1.21 -27.85
C ASN A 138 9.42 0.82 -26.45
N ASP A 139 8.53 0.23 -25.65
CA ASP A 139 8.74 -0.76 -24.57
C ASP A 139 8.28 -0.31 -23.18
N ALA A 140 7.11 -0.82 -22.79
CA ALA A 140 6.29 -0.34 -21.69
C ALA A 140 6.29 -1.34 -20.52
N GLY A 141 7.25 -1.19 -19.61
CA GLY A 141 7.21 -1.79 -18.28
C GLY A 141 6.08 -1.16 -17.45
N HIS A 142 4.95 -1.86 -17.32
CA HIS A 142 3.75 -1.35 -16.64
C HIS A 142 3.91 -1.27 -15.12
N GLU A 143 4.08 -0.04 -14.62
CA GLU A 143 4.03 0.35 -13.21
C GLU A 143 2.61 0.15 -12.65
N GLN A 144 2.46 -0.77 -11.68
CA GLN A 144 1.17 -1.10 -11.08
C GLN A 144 0.89 -0.22 -9.86
N THR A 145 0.27 0.95 -10.08
CA THR A 145 -0.22 1.81 -8.99
C THR A 145 -1.51 1.25 -8.35
N THR A 146 -1.52 1.09 -7.03
CA THR A 146 -2.62 0.55 -6.22
C THR A 146 -3.73 1.60 -6.00
N PHE A 147 -5.00 1.17 -5.86
CA PHE A 147 -6.18 2.06 -5.64
C PHE A 147 -5.99 3.18 -4.62
N PRO A 148 -5.40 2.92 -3.44
CA PRO A 148 -5.24 3.96 -2.43
C PRO A 148 -4.26 5.05 -2.88
N HIS A 149 -3.28 4.71 -3.73
CA HIS A 149 -2.24 5.59 -4.22
C HIS A 149 -2.78 6.62 -5.22
N LYS A 150 -3.54 6.17 -6.25
CA LYS A 150 -4.20 7.06 -7.22
C LYS A 150 -5.18 8.04 -6.55
N LEU A 151 -5.86 7.62 -5.49
CA LEU A 151 -6.79 8.46 -4.73
C LEU A 151 -6.04 9.50 -3.85
N SER A 152 -4.87 9.14 -3.32
CA SER A 152 -4.04 10.02 -2.49
C SER A 152 -3.29 11.08 -3.30
N GLU A 153 -2.72 10.70 -4.45
CA GLU A 153 -1.90 11.59 -5.30
C GLU A 153 -2.73 12.63 -6.05
N SER A 154 -3.92 12.28 -6.52
CA SER A 154 -4.73 13.17 -7.37
C SER A 154 -5.36 14.36 -6.63
N HIS A 155 -5.48 14.28 -5.30
CA HIS A 155 -6.22 15.29 -4.52
C HIS A 155 -5.54 15.67 -3.19
N GLY A 156 -4.28 15.27 -2.96
CA GLY A 156 -3.47 15.72 -1.82
C GLY A 156 -4.01 15.34 -0.44
N GLN A 157 -4.77 14.24 -0.35
CA GLN A 157 -5.56 13.89 0.83
C GLN A 157 -5.18 12.50 1.35
N THR A 158 -4.97 12.38 2.66
CA THR A 158 -4.57 11.12 3.33
C THR A 158 -5.81 10.33 3.77
N TRP A 159 -6.41 9.57 2.85
CA TRP A 159 -7.70 8.89 3.06
C TRP A 159 -7.63 7.63 3.95
N ALA A 160 -6.49 6.95 3.92
CA ALA A 160 -6.19 5.80 4.75
C ALA A 160 -5.62 6.30 6.08
N SER A 161 -6.46 6.32 7.13
CA SER A 161 -5.90 6.20 8.48
C SER A 161 -5.10 4.90 8.47
N GLY A 162 -3.80 4.95 8.79
CA GLY A 162 -2.82 3.87 8.60
C GLY A 162 -3.08 2.54 9.33
N LYS A 163 -4.32 2.25 9.70
CA LYS A 163 -4.76 0.94 10.21
C LYS A 163 -5.82 0.25 9.34
N LEU A 164 -6.74 0.96 8.65
CA LEU A 164 -7.81 0.33 7.86
C LEU A 164 -8.32 1.25 6.74
N PHE A 165 -8.52 0.70 5.53
CA PHE A 165 -9.24 1.39 4.45
C PHE A 165 -10.69 1.66 4.90
N PRO A 166 -11.21 2.90 4.81
CA PRO A 166 -12.48 3.29 5.41
C PRO A 166 -13.69 2.82 4.59
N TRP A 167 -13.79 1.51 4.29
CA TRP A 167 -14.80 0.94 3.39
C TRP A 167 -16.24 1.35 3.75
N LYS A 168 -16.61 1.22 5.03
CA LYS A 168 -17.95 1.57 5.52
C LYS A 168 -18.24 3.08 5.48
N GLN A 169 -17.20 3.89 5.61
CA GLN A 169 -17.29 5.34 5.73
C GLN A 169 -16.90 6.05 4.43
N LEU A 170 -16.66 5.29 3.35
CA LEU A 170 -16.13 5.84 2.11
C LEU A 170 -17.11 6.82 1.46
N PRO A 171 -18.43 6.56 1.37
CA PRO A 171 -19.38 7.54 0.84
C PRO A 171 -19.34 8.85 1.63
N GLN A 172 -19.28 8.78 2.96
CA GLN A 172 -19.24 9.97 3.83
C GLN A 172 -17.95 10.74 3.64
N LYS A 173 -16.80 10.06 3.60
CA LYS A 173 -15.51 10.72 3.37
C LYS A 173 -15.44 11.37 2.00
N LEU A 174 -15.98 10.73 0.96
CA LEU A 174 -16.02 11.29 -0.39
C LEU A 174 -16.84 12.59 -0.39
N GLY A 175 -18.03 12.59 0.21
CA GLY A 175 -18.87 13.79 0.30
C GLY A 175 -18.27 14.91 1.14
N GLN A 176 -17.63 14.60 2.27
CA GLN A 176 -16.95 15.60 3.11
C GLN A 176 -15.83 16.35 2.39
N ASN A 177 -15.19 15.70 1.42
CA ASN A 177 -14.13 16.27 0.60
C ASN A 177 -14.60 16.71 -0.79
N ALA A 178 -15.92 16.73 -1.03
CA ALA A 178 -16.52 17.09 -2.31
C ALA A 178 -15.96 16.27 -3.48
N LEU A 179 -15.71 14.98 -3.27
CA LEU A 179 -15.32 14.04 -4.32
C LEU A 179 -16.50 13.14 -4.69
N VAL A 180 -16.57 12.80 -5.97
CA VAL A 180 -17.53 11.84 -6.51
C VAL A 180 -16.76 10.71 -7.19
N CYS A 181 -17.11 9.47 -6.87
CA CYS A 181 -16.56 8.28 -7.53
C CYS A 181 -17.42 7.92 -8.74
N ILE A 182 -16.79 7.67 -9.89
CA ILE A 182 -17.47 7.40 -11.17
C ILE A 182 -17.02 6.03 -11.69
N ASN A 183 -17.95 5.31 -12.33
CA ASN A 183 -17.76 3.98 -12.93
C ASN A 183 -17.41 2.89 -11.91
N TRP A 184 -18.12 2.83 -10.78
CA TRP A 184 -18.00 1.72 -9.84
C TRP A 184 -18.54 0.41 -10.46
N PRO A 185 -17.80 -0.72 -10.45
CA PRO A 185 -18.25 -1.93 -11.13
C PRO A 185 -19.61 -2.45 -10.63
N ASP A 186 -20.53 -2.75 -11.55
CA ASP A 186 -21.92 -3.12 -11.22
C ASP A 186 -22.05 -4.43 -10.42
N ALA A 187 -21.17 -5.39 -10.69
CA ALA A 187 -21.14 -6.71 -10.06
C ALA A 187 -20.37 -6.73 -8.72
N VAL A 188 -19.98 -5.57 -8.19
CA VAL A 188 -19.20 -5.43 -6.96
C VAL A 188 -20.03 -4.72 -5.91
N LEU A 189 -20.04 -5.26 -4.68
CA LEU A 189 -20.66 -4.59 -3.54
C LEU A 189 -20.12 -3.16 -3.35
N PHE A 190 -21.02 -2.22 -3.13
CA PHE A 190 -20.63 -0.85 -2.90
C PHE A 190 -19.97 -0.65 -1.53
N PRO A 191 -19.11 0.37 -1.39
CA PRO A 191 -18.55 0.77 -0.11
C PRO A 191 -19.65 1.10 0.90
N GLY A 192 -19.66 0.39 2.03
CA GLY A 192 -20.70 0.54 3.07
C GLY A 192 -21.98 -0.26 2.84
N GLN A 193 -22.13 -0.95 1.71
CA GLN A 193 -23.25 -1.85 1.46
C GLN A 193 -23.11 -3.14 2.30
N GLU A 194 -24.23 -3.59 2.89
CA GLU A 194 -24.28 -4.84 3.65
C GLU A 194 -24.49 -6.05 2.72
N CYS A 195 -23.79 -7.15 3.01
CA CYS A 195 -23.99 -8.41 2.31
C CYS A 195 -25.23 -9.12 2.88
N SER A 196 -26.24 -9.36 2.03
CA SER A 196 -27.53 -9.94 2.43
C SER A 196 -27.46 -11.39 2.96
N SER A 197 -26.34 -12.09 2.77
CA SER A 197 -26.17 -13.48 3.19
C SER A 197 -25.52 -13.65 4.57
N ARG A 198 -25.10 -12.57 5.24
CA ARG A 198 -24.44 -12.62 6.56
C ARG A 198 -25.17 -11.80 7.61
N SER A 199 -25.40 -12.38 8.78
CA SER A 199 -26.06 -11.74 9.93
C SER A 199 -25.26 -10.60 10.58
N LYS A 200 -24.00 -10.38 10.17
CA LYS A 200 -23.13 -9.26 10.61
C LYS A 200 -22.17 -8.81 9.49
N PRO A 201 -22.23 -7.56 9.01
CA PRO A 201 -21.33 -7.06 7.95
C PRO A 201 -19.92 -6.76 8.47
N LYS A 202 -18.89 -7.37 7.86
CA LYS A 202 -17.46 -7.24 8.22
C LYS A 202 -16.68 -6.26 7.31
N GLY A 203 -17.36 -5.38 6.57
CA GLY A 203 -16.70 -4.31 5.80
C GLY A 203 -16.04 -4.85 4.53
N ILE A 204 -14.86 -4.36 4.13
CA ILE A 204 -14.20 -4.76 2.87
C ILE A 204 -13.95 -6.29 2.76
N SER A 205 -13.89 -6.99 3.90
CA SER A 205 -13.75 -8.45 3.96
C SER A 205 -14.99 -9.23 3.52
N ASP A 206 -16.11 -8.55 3.23
CA ASP A 206 -17.28 -9.17 2.61
C ASP A 206 -17.16 -9.28 1.09
N LEU A 207 -16.14 -8.65 0.47
CA LEU A 207 -15.82 -8.84 -0.93
C LEU A 207 -15.17 -10.20 -1.18
N THR A 208 -15.62 -10.88 -2.23
CA THR A 208 -14.96 -12.04 -2.81
C THR A 208 -13.68 -11.64 -3.55
N ILE A 209 -12.79 -12.61 -3.78
CA ILE A 209 -11.59 -12.40 -4.60
C ILE A 209 -11.96 -11.90 -6.00
N SER A 210 -13.05 -12.42 -6.59
CA SER A 210 -13.58 -11.97 -7.89
C SER A 210 -13.94 -10.49 -7.89
N GLU A 211 -14.64 -10.03 -6.85
CA GLU A 211 -15.02 -8.62 -6.72
C GLU A 211 -13.80 -7.71 -6.51
N CYS A 212 -12.84 -8.14 -5.69
CA CYS A 212 -11.56 -7.43 -5.54
C CYS A 212 -10.81 -7.32 -6.87
N THR A 213 -10.75 -8.39 -7.67
CA THR A 213 -10.09 -8.37 -8.98
C THR A 213 -10.79 -7.42 -9.94
N GLN A 214 -12.13 -7.35 -9.94
CA GLN A 214 -12.88 -6.39 -10.76
C GLN A 214 -12.62 -4.94 -10.36
N ILE A 215 -12.54 -4.64 -9.06
CA ILE A 215 -12.15 -3.31 -8.58
C ILE A 215 -10.76 -2.97 -9.12
N VAL A 216 -9.78 -3.85 -8.94
CA VAL A 216 -8.40 -3.64 -9.41
C VAL A 216 -8.35 -3.42 -10.93
N ALA A 217 -9.10 -4.21 -11.70
CA ALA A 217 -9.21 -4.05 -13.15
C ALA A 217 -9.77 -2.67 -13.53
N ALA A 218 -10.87 -2.24 -12.89
CA ALA A 218 -11.51 -0.95 -13.18
C ALA A 218 -10.61 0.27 -12.86
N ILE A 219 -9.69 0.13 -11.90
CA ILE A 219 -8.73 1.18 -11.52
C ILE A 219 -7.54 1.22 -12.49
N ARG A 220 -7.15 0.05 -12.99
CA ARG A 220 -6.05 -0.12 -13.95
C ARG A 220 -6.48 0.21 -15.37
N ASP A 221 -7.79 0.19 -15.65
CA ASP A 221 -8.34 0.60 -16.92
C ASP A 221 -7.87 2.03 -17.29
N THR A 222 -7.42 2.17 -18.52
CA THR A 222 -7.00 3.45 -19.13
C THR A 222 -8.06 4.00 -20.07
N GLY A 223 -9.13 3.23 -20.32
CA GLY A 223 -10.25 3.60 -21.17
C GLY A 223 -11.21 4.63 -20.57
N PRO A 224 -12.23 5.05 -21.35
CA PRO A 224 -13.22 6.04 -20.94
C PRO A 224 -14.12 5.57 -19.79
N HIS A 225 -14.19 4.26 -19.56
CA HIS A 225 -15.00 3.64 -18.50
C HIS A 225 -14.21 3.34 -17.23
N ARG A 226 -12.98 3.85 -17.12
CA ARG A 226 -12.16 3.65 -15.92
C ARG A 226 -12.83 4.21 -14.68
N LEU A 227 -12.61 3.52 -13.56
CA LEU A 227 -12.99 4.02 -12.24
C LEU A 227 -12.11 5.21 -11.90
N HIS A 228 -12.73 6.36 -11.64
CA HIS A 228 -12.01 7.57 -11.27
C HIS A 228 -12.79 8.42 -10.27
N PHE A 229 -12.08 9.38 -9.67
CA PHE A 229 -12.63 10.33 -8.72
C PHE A 229 -12.62 11.72 -9.35
N LYS A 230 -13.73 12.43 -9.20
CA LYS A 230 -13.91 13.78 -9.72
C LYS A 230 -14.18 14.74 -8.56
N SER A 231 -13.46 15.86 -8.54
CA SER A 231 -13.74 16.96 -7.63
C SER A 231 -15.02 17.70 -8.05
N ALA A 232 -15.93 17.90 -7.09
CA ALA A 232 -17.23 18.54 -7.24
C ALA A 232 -17.48 19.58 -6.13
N PRO A 233 -16.60 20.60 -5.96
CA PRO A 233 -16.68 21.56 -4.86
C PRO A 233 -17.99 22.35 -4.86
N ASN A 234 -18.49 22.69 -6.05
CA ASN A 234 -19.73 23.47 -6.22
C ASN A 234 -20.99 22.69 -5.84
N SER A 235 -20.92 21.37 -5.75
CA SER A 235 -22.05 20.51 -5.42
C SER A 235 -21.93 19.88 -4.03
N LYS A 236 -20.94 20.31 -3.23
CA LYS A 236 -20.65 19.75 -1.91
C LYS A 236 -21.87 19.72 -1.00
N LEU A 237 -22.65 20.80 -0.96
CA LEU A 237 -23.85 20.89 -0.13
C LEU A 237 -24.94 19.90 -0.57
N ASP A 238 -25.09 19.71 -1.88
CA ASP A 238 -26.05 18.76 -2.45
C ASP A 238 -25.61 17.31 -2.22
N ILE A 239 -24.30 17.03 -2.21
CA ILE A 239 -23.76 15.71 -1.82
C ILE A 239 -24.04 15.45 -0.33
N LEU A 240 -23.70 16.40 0.56
CA LEU A 240 -23.88 16.24 2.00
C LEU A 240 -25.35 16.10 2.40
N THR A 241 -26.26 16.76 1.68
CA THR A 241 -27.72 16.62 1.87
C THR A 241 -28.31 15.43 1.13
N SER A 242 -27.48 14.57 0.52
CA SER A 242 -27.89 13.38 -0.23
C SER A 242 -28.87 13.66 -1.38
N LYS A 243 -28.82 14.86 -1.97
CA LYS A 243 -29.59 15.20 -3.18
C LYS A 243 -28.94 14.66 -4.45
N ILE A 244 -27.60 14.60 -4.45
CA ILE A 244 -26.84 13.99 -5.53
C ILE A 244 -25.99 12.84 -4.99
N PRO A 245 -25.77 11.80 -5.79
CA PRO A 245 -24.96 10.65 -5.40
C PRO A 245 -23.48 11.00 -5.25
N VAL A 246 -22.79 10.23 -4.43
CA VAL A 246 -21.35 10.31 -4.20
C VAL A 246 -20.57 9.17 -4.87
N ILE A 247 -21.26 8.08 -5.25
CA ILE A 247 -20.70 7.02 -6.10
C ILE A 247 -21.69 6.74 -7.23
N HIS A 248 -21.20 6.77 -8.46
CA HIS A 248 -21.92 6.33 -9.65
C HIS A 248 -21.37 4.99 -10.12
N GLY A 249 -22.26 4.00 -10.25
CA GLY A 249 -21.98 2.72 -10.86
C GLY A 249 -21.65 2.86 -12.34
N ALA A 250 -20.88 1.90 -12.85
CA ALA A 250 -20.72 1.67 -14.27
C ALA A 250 -22.07 1.23 -14.87
N PRO A 251 -22.28 1.43 -16.19
CA PRO A 251 -23.44 0.91 -16.89
C PRO A 251 -23.63 -0.60 -16.60
N PRO A 252 -24.88 -1.06 -16.41
CA PRO A 252 -25.14 -2.48 -16.23
C PRO A 252 -24.64 -3.31 -17.41
N LEU A 253 -24.24 -4.55 -17.14
CA LEU A 253 -23.91 -5.50 -18.20
C LEU A 253 -25.15 -5.77 -19.08
N HIS A 254 -24.92 -6.14 -20.34
CA HIS A 254 -25.98 -6.37 -21.34
C HIS A 254 -26.98 -7.47 -20.94
N ASP A 255 -26.60 -8.36 -20.03
CA ASP A 255 -27.39 -9.45 -19.46
C ASP A 255 -28.01 -9.10 -18.09
N SER A 256 -27.80 -7.88 -17.59
CA SER A 256 -28.35 -7.41 -16.33
C SER A 256 -29.85 -7.11 -16.44
N LYS A 257 -30.59 -7.43 -15.37
CA LYS A 257 -32.02 -7.10 -15.26
C LYS A 257 -32.27 -5.60 -15.02
N SER A 258 -31.23 -4.84 -14.67
CA SER A 258 -31.32 -3.40 -14.42
C SER A 258 -31.00 -2.62 -15.69
N LEU A 259 -31.87 -1.68 -16.06
CA LEU A 259 -31.70 -0.79 -17.23
C LEU A 259 -30.80 0.42 -16.95
N LYS A 260 -30.48 0.68 -15.68
CA LYS A 260 -29.81 1.88 -15.19
C LYS A 260 -28.74 1.54 -14.16
N ALA A 261 -27.71 2.37 -14.08
CA ALA A 261 -26.60 2.15 -13.17
C ALA A 261 -27.03 2.37 -11.70
N LYS A 262 -26.37 1.67 -10.79
CA LYS A 262 -26.54 1.88 -9.35
C LYS A 262 -25.89 3.18 -8.91
N ARG A 263 -26.47 3.88 -7.95
CA ARG A 263 -25.87 5.08 -7.35
C ARG A 263 -25.90 4.98 -5.84
N VAL A 264 -24.89 5.52 -5.17
CA VAL A 264 -24.80 5.58 -3.70
C VAL A 264 -24.77 7.02 -3.24
N PHE A 265 -25.53 7.34 -2.21
CA PHE A 265 -25.61 8.67 -1.61
C PHE A 265 -24.77 8.79 -0.34
N TYR A 266 -24.59 10.02 0.13
CA TYR A 266 -23.82 10.30 1.35
C TYR A 266 -24.39 9.59 2.59
N ASP A 267 -25.72 9.45 2.68
CA ASP A 267 -26.40 8.71 3.75
C ASP A 267 -26.27 7.18 3.64
N GLY A 268 -25.64 6.68 2.57
CA GLY A 268 -25.43 5.25 2.31
C GLY A 268 -26.60 4.55 1.60
N LYS A 269 -27.68 5.27 1.23
CA LYS A 269 -28.75 4.70 0.42
C LYS A 269 -28.26 4.42 -1.00
N ILE A 270 -28.88 3.40 -1.61
CA ILE A 270 -28.58 2.97 -2.97
C ILE A 270 -29.86 3.04 -3.81
N ASP A 271 -29.77 3.59 -5.01
CA ASP A 271 -30.83 3.53 -6.01
C ASP A 271 -30.31 3.05 -7.37
N HIS A 272 -31.22 2.93 -8.34
CA HIS A 272 -30.94 2.48 -9.71
C HIS A 272 -31.40 3.53 -10.74
N GLU A 273 -31.04 4.80 -10.55
CA GLU A 273 -31.35 5.85 -11.54
C GLU A 273 -30.12 6.54 -12.13
N GLY A 274 -28.98 5.83 -12.16
CA GLY A 274 -27.74 6.29 -12.80
C GLY A 274 -27.68 6.07 -14.29
#